data_AF-A0A321L5U3-F1
#
_entry.id   AF-A0A321L5U3-F1
#
_cell.length_a   1.000
_cell.length_b   1.000
_cell.length_c   1.000
_cell.angle_alpha   90.00
_cell.angle_beta   90.00
_cell.angle_gamma   90.00
#
_symmetry.space_group_name_H-M   'P 1'
#
loop_
_entity.id
_entity.type
_entity.pdbx_description
1 polymer ?
#
loop_
_entity_poly.entity_id
_entity_poly.type
_entity_poly.pdbx_seq_one_letter_code
_entity_poly.pdbx_strand_id
1 'polypeptide(L)'
;MKFSRLIFANLFRKKMRFGLTIGSFAVALFLFAYLAVIRIAFTAAADIAGADRLVVINRISIIQPLPLAYRDRMLKMKGVKDVTFDNWFGGVYKDERSGFFPQFAIDIENQRKVFPEFKVPDEQWNVFAKDRQG
;
A
#
# COMPACT_ATOMS: atom_id res chain seq x y z
N MET A 1 29.75 -10.34 37.32
CA MET A 1 31.06 -10.15 36.64
C MET A 1 31.92 -9.23 37.49
N LYS A 2 33.10 -9.68 37.96
CA LYS A 2 33.94 -9.00 38.98
C LYS A 2 34.44 -7.60 38.59
N PHE A 3 34.33 -7.21 37.31
CA PHE A 3 34.87 -5.95 36.77
C PHE A 3 33.83 -4.96 36.22
N SER A 4 32.53 -5.24 36.31
CA SER A 4 31.48 -4.39 35.72
C SER A 4 31.51 -2.95 36.25
N ARG A 5 31.71 -2.77 37.56
CA ARG A 5 31.84 -1.43 38.19
C ARG A 5 33.01 -0.61 37.62
N LEU A 6 34.15 -1.25 37.35
CA LEU A 6 35.34 -0.57 36.79
C LEU A 6 35.13 -0.17 35.33
N ILE A 7 34.40 -0.98 34.56
CA ILE A 7 34.05 -0.68 33.16
C ILE A 7 33.13 0.54 33.12
N PHE A 8 32.04 0.56 33.89
CA PHE A 8 31.12 1.69 33.93
C PHE A 8 31.79 2.97 34.45
N ALA A 9 32.62 2.89 35.49
CA ALA A 9 33.36 4.04 36.01
C ALA A 9 34.30 4.65 34.95
N ASN A 10 34.99 3.81 34.16
CA ASN A 10 35.87 4.29 33.09
C ASN A 10 35.11 4.83 31.87
N LEU A 11 33.96 4.25 31.52
CA LEU A 11 33.10 4.73 30.43
C LEU A 11 32.60 6.16 30.70
N PHE A 12 32.08 6.41 31.91
CA PHE A 12 31.49 7.70 32.26
C PHE A 12 32.51 8.76 32.72
N ARG A 13 33.78 8.38 32.89
CA ARG A 13 34.87 9.32 33.23
C ARG A 13 35.03 10.44 32.19
N LYS A 14 34.74 10.16 30.91
CA LYS A 14 34.79 11.13 29.81
C LYS A 14 33.46 11.15 29.05
N LYS A 15 32.44 11.74 29.69
CA LYS A 15 31.04 11.80 29.21
C LYS A 15 30.91 12.28 27.75
N MET A 16 31.69 13.29 27.34
CA MET A 16 31.69 13.78 25.96
C MET A 16 32.19 12.75 24.95
N ARG A 17 33.34 12.11 25.20
CA ARG A 17 33.89 11.09 24.30
C ARG A 17 32.95 9.90 24.19
N PHE A 18 32.43 9.43 25.31
CA PHE A 18 31.48 8.33 25.36
C PHE A 18 30.18 8.64 24.60
N GLY A 19 29.62 9.83 24.81
CA GLY A 19 28.43 10.30 24.11
C GLY A 19 28.65 10.41 22.60
N LEU A 20 29.77 10.98 22.15
CA LEU A 20 30.08 11.08 20.71
C LEU A 20 30.27 9.71 20.05
N THR A 21 30.93 8.76 20.74
CA THR A 21 31.11 7.40 20.22
C THR A 21 29.77 6.66 20.11
N ILE A 22 28.95 6.66 21.16
CA ILE A 22 27.62 6.04 21.10
C ILE A 22 26.73 6.74 20.07
N GLY A 23 26.76 8.07 20.01
CA GLY A 23 26.01 8.86 19.05
C GLY A 23 26.37 8.49 17.61
N SER A 24 27.66 8.31 17.30
CA SER A 24 28.10 7.86 15.98
C SER A 24 27.54 6.49 15.60
N PHE A 25 27.60 5.51 16.52
CA PHE A 25 27.00 4.18 16.28
C PHE A 25 25.48 4.24 16.15
N ALA A 26 24.81 5.06 16.98
CA ALA A 26 23.36 5.24 16.93
C ALA A 26 22.91 5.83 15.59
N VAL A 27 23.60 6.86 15.09
CA VAL A 27 23.32 7.47 13.78
C VAL A 27 23.53 6.47 12.65
N ALA A 28 24.63 5.71 12.68
CA ALA A 28 24.88 4.68 11.65
C ALA A 28 23.79 3.60 11.61
N LEU A 29 23.39 3.08 12.77
CA LEU A 29 22.31 2.10 12.88
C LEU A 29 20.96 2.69 12.47
N PHE A 30 20.67 3.93 12.86
CA PHE A 30 19.46 4.65 12.48
C PHE A 30 19.35 4.80 10.96
N LEU A 31 20.42 5.27 10.31
CA LEU A 31 20.45 5.45 8.86
C LEU A 31 20.30 4.10 8.13
N PHE A 32 20.92 3.04 8.64
CA PHE A 32 20.77 1.70 8.09
C PHE A 32 19.32 1.18 8.22
N ALA A 33 18.72 1.30 9.41
CA ALA A 33 17.34 0.90 9.65
C ALA A 33 16.37 1.72 8.79
N TYR A 34 16.59 3.03 8.67
CA TYR A 34 15.79 3.92 7.83
C TYR A 34 15.83 3.51 6.36
N LEU A 35 17.02 3.20 5.83
CA LEU A 35 17.17 2.72 4.47
C LEU A 35 16.48 1.37 4.26
N ALA A 36 16.55 0.47 5.24
CA ALA A 36 15.85 -0.82 5.19
C ALA A 36 14.32 -0.64 5.16
N VAL A 37 13.78 0.25 5.99
CA VAL A 37 12.35 0.59 6.00
C VAL A 37 11.91 1.18 4.67
N ILE A 38 12.66 2.14 4.12
CA ILE A 38 12.39 2.69 2.79
C ILE A 38 12.38 1.56 1.75
N ARG A 39 13.43 0.74 1.72
CA ARG A 39 13.51 -0.36 0.76
C ARG A 39 12.28 -1.26 0.84
N ILE A 40 11.89 -1.68 2.04
CA ILE A 40 10.70 -2.52 2.25
C ILE A 40 9.43 -1.80 1.82
N ALA A 41 9.25 -0.52 2.16
CA ALA A 41 8.07 0.25 1.78
C ALA A 41 7.90 0.35 0.26
N PHE A 42 9.00 0.53 -0.48
CA PHE A 42 8.98 0.59 -1.94
C PHE A 42 8.86 -0.79 -2.60
N THR A 43 9.46 -1.85 -2.05
CA THR A 43 9.36 -3.20 -2.63
C THR A 43 8.06 -3.92 -2.25
N ALA A 44 7.51 -3.68 -1.07
CA ALA A 44 6.24 -4.28 -0.65
C ALA A 44 5.09 -3.88 -1.57
N ALA A 45 5.09 -2.66 -2.10
CA ALA A 45 4.11 -2.25 -3.10
C ALA A 45 4.23 -3.05 -4.41
N ALA A 46 5.46 -3.37 -4.85
CA ALA A 46 5.72 -4.14 -6.05
C ALA A 46 5.45 -5.65 -5.88
N ASP A 47 5.73 -6.19 -4.69
CA ASP A 47 5.49 -7.60 -4.37
C ASP A 47 4.00 -7.90 -4.11
N ILE A 48 3.23 -6.93 -3.60
CA ILE A 48 1.78 -7.07 -3.30
C ILE A 48 0.93 -6.79 -4.55
N ALA A 49 1.27 -5.79 -5.36
CA ALA A 49 0.65 -5.56 -6.66
C ALA A 49 1.47 -6.30 -7.73
N GLY A 50 1.41 -7.62 -7.70
CA GLY A 50 2.26 -8.49 -8.52
C GLY A 50 2.35 -8.06 -9.99
N ALA A 51 3.48 -8.39 -10.62
CA ALA A 51 3.83 -8.10 -12.02
C ALA A 51 2.78 -8.55 -13.07
N ASP A 52 1.70 -9.21 -12.62
CA ASP A 52 0.61 -9.77 -13.42
C ASP A 52 -0.59 -8.82 -13.59
N ARG A 53 -0.60 -7.65 -12.95
CA ARG A 53 -1.71 -6.67 -13.06
C ARG A 53 -1.27 -5.35 -13.70
N LEU A 54 -1.88 -5.02 -14.84
CA LEU A 54 -1.68 -3.75 -15.55
C LEU A 54 -2.87 -2.82 -15.31
N VAL A 55 -2.60 -1.59 -14.88
CA VAL A 55 -3.62 -0.55 -14.69
C VAL A 55 -3.63 0.38 -15.91
N VAL A 56 -4.79 0.55 -16.52
CA VAL A 56 -5.00 1.46 -17.66
C VAL A 56 -5.88 2.61 -17.21
N ILE A 57 -5.38 3.84 -17.38
CA ILE A 57 -6.12 5.06 -17.05
C ILE A 57 -6.32 5.93 -18.30
N ASN A 58 -7.31 6.82 -18.26
CA ASN A 58 -7.41 7.87 -19.25
C ASN A 58 -6.18 8.79 -19.14
N ARG A 59 -5.60 9.15 -20.29
CA ARG A 59 -4.41 10.02 -20.39
C ARG A 59 -4.57 11.37 -19.67
N ILE A 60 -5.80 11.88 -19.59
CA ILE A 60 -6.10 13.17 -18.97
C ILE A 60 -6.18 13.03 -17.44
N SER A 61 -7.03 12.11 -16.95
CA SER A 61 -7.27 11.91 -15.51
C SER A 61 -8.13 10.68 -15.27
N ILE A 62 -8.00 10.07 -14.09
CA ILE A 62 -8.87 8.99 -13.60
C ILE A 62 -10.36 9.40 -13.46
N ILE A 63 -10.66 10.70 -13.43
CA ILE A 63 -12.03 11.22 -13.39
C ILE A 63 -12.78 10.91 -14.70
N GLN A 64 -12.04 10.86 -15.81
CA GLN A 64 -12.63 10.65 -17.13
C GLN A 64 -12.74 9.14 -17.39
N PRO A 65 -13.97 8.58 -17.48
CA PRO A 65 -14.14 7.14 -17.63
C PRO A 65 -13.61 6.66 -18.98
N LEU A 66 -13.21 5.40 -19.04
CA LEU A 66 -12.89 4.71 -20.27
C LEU A 66 -14.15 4.02 -20.83
N PRO A 67 -14.34 3.95 -22.16
CA PRO A 67 -15.45 3.23 -22.76
C PRO A 67 -15.43 1.74 -22.36
N LEU A 68 -16.59 1.18 -22.00
CA LEU A 68 -16.71 -0.26 -21.65
C LEU A 68 -16.25 -1.19 -22.78
N ALA A 69 -16.36 -0.76 -24.04
CA ALA A 69 -15.85 -1.52 -25.18
C ALA A 69 -14.34 -1.82 -25.11
N TYR A 70 -13.56 -1.05 -24.34
CA TYR A 70 -12.14 -1.31 -24.14
C TYR A 70 -11.90 -2.54 -23.26
N ARG A 71 -12.78 -2.82 -22.29
CA ARG A 71 -12.74 -4.04 -21.48
C ARG A 71 -12.78 -5.28 -22.37
N ASP A 72 -13.77 -5.34 -23.25
CA ASP A 72 -13.98 -6.50 -24.13
C ASP A 72 -12.88 -6.65 -25.19
N ARG A 73 -12.21 -5.55 -25.57
CA ARG A 73 -11.01 -5.58 -26.43
C ARG A 73 -9.79 -6.10 -25.67
N MET A 74 -9.57 -5.64 -24.44
CA MET A 74 -8.45 -6.08 -23.59
C MET A 74 -8.54 -7.57 -23.26
N LEU A 75 -9.75 -8.08 -22.97
CA LEU A 75 -9.99 -9.50 -22.72
C LEU A 75 -9.61 -10.42 -23.90
N LYS A 76 -9.56 -9.88 -25.14
CA LYS A 76 -9.14 -10.64 -26.33
C LYS A 76 -7.63 -10.66 -26.54
N MET A 77 -6.87 -9.87 -25.78
CA MET A 77 -5.42 -9.80 -25.93
C MET A 77 -4.77 -11.05 -25.32
N LYS A 78 -3.79 -11.61 -26.02
CA LYS A 78 -3.07 -12.80 -25.55
C LYS A 78 -2.38 -12.51 -24.22
N GLY A 79 -2.66 -13.33 -23.20
CA GLY A 79 -2.06 -13.23 -21.87
C GLY A 79 -2.93 -12.51 -20.83
N VAL A 80 -4.01 -11.84 -21.25
CA VAL A 80 -5.00 -11.26 -20.31
C VAL A 80 -5.94 -12.35 -19.84
N LYS A 81 -6.04 -12.56 -18.52
CA LYS A 81 -6.92 -13.58 -17.90
C LYS A 81 -8.30 -13.01 -17.58
N ASP A 82 -8.33 -11.88 -16.88
CA ASP A 82 -9.54 -11.19 -16.46
C ASP A 82 -9.31 -9.68 -16.58
N VAL A 83 -10.39 -8.91 -16.73
CA VAL A 83 -10.37 -7.45 -16.73
C VAL A 83 -11.48 -6.97 -15.81
N THR A 84 -11.15 -6.09 -14.88
CA THR A 84 -12.08 -5.38 -14.00
C THR A 84 -11.99 -3.88 -14.26
N PHE A 85 -12.92 -3.10 -13.71
CA PHE A 85 -12.85 -1.64 -13.74
C PHE A 85 -13.21 -1.04 -12.39
N ASP A 86 -12.57 0.09 -12.09
CA ASP A 86 -12.88 0.96 -10.96
C ASP A 86 -13.16 2.36 -11.50
N ASN A 87 -14.36 2.88 -11.31
CA ASN A 87 -14.75 4.20 -11.78
C ASN A 87 -14.89 5.18 -10.61
N TRP A 88 -14.05 6.20 -10.55
CA TRP A 88 -14.13 7.22 -9.52
C TRP A 88 -15.22 8.24 -9.85
N PHE A 89 -16.19 8.40 -8.96
CA PHE A 89 -17.32 9.33 -9.16
C PHE A 89 -17.31 10.52 -8.20
N GLY A 90 -16.22 10.72 -7.44
CA GLY A 90 -16.07 11.85 -6.53
C GLY A 90 -17.02 11.81 -5.32
N GLY A 91 -17.47 10.62 -4.92
CA GLY A 91 -18.35 10.45 -3.77
C GLY A 91 -17.75 10.93 -2.45
N VAL A 92 -18.61 11.44 -1.58
CA VAL A 92 -18.28 11.86 -0.21
C VAL A 92 -19.09 11.02 0.76
N TYR A 93 -18.43 10.41 1.74
CA TYR A 93 -19.13 9.61 2.74
C TYR A 93 -19.57 10.49 3.91
N LYS A 94 -20.87 10.72 4.03
CA LYS A 94 -21.51 11.52 5.09
C LYS A 94 -21.19 13.02 5.07
N ASP A 95 -19.95 13.42 5.40
CA ASP A 95 -19.54 14.83 5.54
C ASP A 95 -18.26 15.14 4.75
N GLU A 96 -18.24 16.27 4.04
CA GLU A 96 -17.15 16.70 3.14
C GLU A 96 -15.83 16.95 3.88
N ARG A 97 -15.89 17.29 5.17
CA ARG A 97 -14.69 17.63 5.95
C ARG A 97 -13.89 16.41 6.42
N SER A 98 -14.53 15.26 6.60
CA SER A 98 -13.89 14.06 7.17
C SER A 98 -14.17 12.77 6.38
N GLY A 99 -15.07 12.82 5.39
CA GLY A 99 -15.57 11.68 4.64
C GLY A 99 -15.02 11.57 3.22
N PHE A 100 -14.04 12.39 2.86
CA PHE A 100 -13.38 12.29 1.56
C PHE A 100 -12.33 11.18 1.59
N PHE A 101 -12.74 10.01 1.10
CA PHE A 101 -11.83 8.96 0.67
C PHE A 101 -12.22 8.52 -0.73
N PRO A 102 -11.30 7.94 -1.53
CA PRO A 102 -11.60 7.49 -2.88
C PRO A 102 -12.74 6.45 -2.89
N GLN A 103 -13.88 6.82 -3.45
CA GLN A 103 -15.05 5.94 -3.63
C GLN A 103 -15.18 5.55 -5.10
N PHE A 104 -15.14 4.26 -5.37
CA PHE A 104 -15.19 3.72 -6.73
C PHE A 104 -16.44 2.88 -6.93
N ALA A 105 -17.04 3.00 -8.10
CA ALA A 105 -17.95 1.99 -8.61
C ALA A 105 -17.12 0.90 -9.29
N ILE A 106 -17.28 -0.35 -8.82
CA ILE A 106 -16.43 -1.48 -9.20
C ILE A 106 -17.21 -2.55 -9.98
N ASP A 107 -16.50 -3.37 -10.76
CA ASP A 107 -17.06 -4.58 -11.38
C ASP A 107 -17.19 -5.72 -10.35
N ILE A 108 -18.38 -5.90 -9.81
CA ILE A 108 -18.69 -6.90 -8.77
C ILE A 108 -18.32 -8.33 -9.20
N GLU A 109 -18.38 -8.65 -10.49
CA GLU A 109 -18.15 -10.02 -10.97
C GLU A 109 -16.65 -10.35 -11.05
N ASN A 110 -15.83 -9.39 -11.47
CA ASN A 110 -14.43 -9.61 -11.78
C ASN A 110 -13.46 -9.03 -10.74
N GLN A 111 -13.91 -8.15 -9.83
CA GLN A 111 -13.03 -7.53 -8.83
C GLN A 111 -12.28 -8.56 -7.98
N ARG A 112 -12.99 -9.57 -7.45
CA ARG A 112 -12.35 -10.60 -6.60
C ARG A 112 -11.42 -11.54 -7.37
N LYS A 113 -11.57 -11.64 -8.70
CA LYS A 113 -10.67 -12.43 -9.55
C LYS A 113 -9.36 -11.68 -9.80
N VAL A 114 -9.46 -10.36 -10.03
CA VAL A 114 -8.31 -9.48 -10.32
C VAL A 114 -7.57 -9.04 -9.06
N PHE A 115 -8.26 -8.98 -7.91
CA PHE A 115 -7.70 -8.62 -6.60
C PHE A 115 -7.86 -9.77 -5.58
N PRO A 116 -7.19 -10.93 -5.79
CA PRO A 116 -7.27 -12.07 -4.87
C PRO A 116 -6.69 -11.76 -3.47
N GLU A 117 -5.90 -10.69 -3.33
CA GLU A 117 -5.37 -10.23 -2.05
C GLU A 117 -6.46 -9.68 -1.10
N PHE A 118 -7.62 -9.30 -1.63
CA PHE A 118 -8.73 -8.82 -0.82
C PHE A 118 -9.46 -9.98 -0.12
N LYS A 119 -9.13 -10.18 1.15
CA LYS A 119 -9.78 -11.17 2.02
C LYS A 119 -11.09 -10.64 2.57
N VAL A 120 -12.15 -10.71 1.75
CA VAL A 120 -13.52 -10.35 2.15
C VAL A 120 -14.35 -11.63 2.35
N PRO A 121 -14.99 -11.85 3.50
CA PRO A 121 -15.90 -12.98 3.71
C PRO A 121 -17.03 -13.01 2.66
N ASP A 122 -17.37 -14.20 2.16
CA ASP A 122 -18.40 -14.35 1.12
C ASP A 122 -19.76 -13.77 1.51
N GLU A 123 -20.13 -13.88 2.78
CA GLU A 123 -21.38 -13.29 3.29
C GLU A 123 -21.41 -11.77 3.10
N GLN A 124 -20.33 -11.07 3.48
CA GLN A 124 -20.22 -9.62 3.35
C GLN A 124 -20.21 -9.20 1.88
N TRP A 125 -19.49 -9.94 1.03
CA TRP A 125 -19.48 -9.68 -0.40
C TRP A 125 -20.86 -9.85 -1.03
N ASN A 126 -21.60 -10.88 -0.64
CA ASN A 126 -22.93 -11.16 -1.17
C ASN A 126 -23.96 -10.12 -0.73
N VAL A 127 -23.83 -9.55 0.46
CA VAL A 127 -24.65 -8.41 0.91
C VAL A 127 -24.35 -7.20 0.04
N PHE A 128 -23.08 -6.84 -0.11
CA PHE A 128 -22.64 -5.75 -0.99
C PHE A 128 -23.13 -5.94 -2.43
N ALA A 129 -22.99 -7.13 -3.00
CA ALA A 129 -23.39 -7.42 -4.38
C ALA A 129 -24.91 -7.30 -4.62
N LYS A 130 -25.72 -7.46 -3.57
CA LYS A 130 -27.18 -7.30 -3.63
C LYS A 130 -27.62 -5.87 -3.33
N ASP A 131 -26.77 -5.08 -2.70
CA ASP A 131 -27.05 -3.70 -2.39
C ASP A 131 -27.03 -2.85 -3.67
N ARG A 132 -28.12 -2.11 -3.89
CA ARG A 132 -28.27 -1.19 -5.04
C ARG A 132 -28.18 0.28 -4.63
N GLN A 133 -28.10 0.56 -3.33
CA GLN A 133 -28.09 1.90 -2.77
C GLN A 133 -26.69 2.35 -2.34
N GLY A 134 -25.77 1.40 -2.10
CA GLY A 134 -24.39 1.66 -1.74
C GLY A 134 -24.18 1.85 -0.24
#